data_AF-A0A484NS84-F1
#
_entry.id   AF-A0A484NS84-F1
#
_cell.length_a   1.000
_cell.length_b   1.000
_cell.length_c   1.000
_cell.angle_alpha   90.00
_cell.angle_beta   90.00
_cell.angle_gamma   90.00
#
_symmetry.space_group_name_H-M   'P 1'
#
loop_
_entity.id
_entity.type
_entity.pdbx_description
1 polymer ?
#
loop_
_entity_poly.entity_id
_entity_poly.type
_entity_poly.pdbx_seq_one_letter_code
_entity_poly.pdbx_strand_id
1 'polypeptide(L)'
;MKATEAIAGDGKGVSRTPLTLVVKKKGVPDLTMVDLPGITRVAICDQPEDICEQICSIIMEYITPEESIILNVLSATIDFPTNQSVRMSRKVDKTGERTLAVVTKVDVAPEGLLEKVTANDVNIGLGYVCVRNKIGEELYEEARNAEAQLFERHPLLSKIDKSMVSVPVLAQKLVMIQAGMISKSLPGIIKKIKDRLADAEAVGFRRASSTPRPKPLPQSSGFSAWPRSRRRRFS
;
A
#
# COMPACT_ATOMS: atom_id res chain seq x y z
N MET A 1 -13.13 -15.70 8.38
CA MET A 1 -12.49 -17.02 8.56
C MET A 1 -12.58 -17.90 7.32
N LYS A 2 -13.77 -18.15 6.74
CA LYS A 2 -13.91 -19.01 5.53
C LYS A 2 -13.00 -18.68 4.34
N ALA A 3 -12.72 -17.41 4.06
CA ALA A 3 -11.85 -17.02 2.94
C ALA A 3 -10.35 -17.19 3.25
N THR A 4 -9.96 -17.08 4.52
CA THR A 4 -8.57 -17.28 4.97
C THR A 4 -8.22 -18.77 4.95
N GLU A 5 -9.12 -19.62 5.43
CA GLU A 5 -9.00 -21.08 5.40
C GLU A 5 -8.87 -21.60 3.96
N ALA A 6 -9.61 -21.02 3.00
CA ALA A 6 -9.57 -21.44 1.60
C ALA A 6 -8.23 -21.15 0.89
N ILE A 7 -7.42 -20.21 1.38
CA ILE A 7 -6.17 -19.75 0.73
C ILE A 7 -4.94 -20.19 1.51
N ALA A 8 -5.00 -20.21 2.85
CA ALA A 8 -3.90 -20.66 3.70
C ALA A 8 -3.89 -22.19 3.92
N GLY A 9 -4.99 -22.87 3.58
CA GLY A 9 -5.20 -24.30 3.87
C GLY A 9 -5.60 -24.56 5.33
N ASP A 10 -5.72 -25.84 5.70
CA ASP A 10 -6.04 -26.27 7.08
C ASP A 10 -4.87 -26.07 8.07
N GLY A 11 -3.70 -25.62 7.59
CA GLY A 11 -2.51 -25.37 8.40
C GLY A 11 -2.43 -23.93 8.90
N LYS A 12 -1.85 -23.72 10.09
CA LYS A 12 -1.60 -22.39 10.70
C LYS A 12 -0.47 -21.58 10.01
N GLY A 13 -0.23 -21.83 8.72
CA GLY A 13 0.83 -21.20 7.92
C GLY A 13 0.45 -19.80 7.41
N VAL A 14 1.38 -19.14 6.72
CA VAL A 14 1.18 -17.82 6.11
C VAL A 14 1.29 -17.95 4.59
N SER A 15 0.34 -17.36 3.87
CA SER A 15 0.35 -17.30 2.40
C SER A 15 0.74 -15.92 1.92
N ARG A 16 1.43 -15.85 0.77
CA ARG A 16 1.74 -14.60 0.06
C ARG A 16 0.61 -14.13 -0.84
N THR A 17 -0.45 -14.94 -1.02
CA THR A 17 -1.57 -14.61 -1.89
C THR A 17 -2.44 -13.53 -1.24
N PRO A 18 -2.53 -12.32 -1.81
CA PRO A 18 -3.33 -11.25 -1.21
C PRO A 18 -4.83 -11.52 -1.36
N LEU A 19 -5.59 -11.17 -0.32
CA LEU A 19 -7.05 -11.07 -0.38
C LEU A 19 -7.43 -9.62 -0.70
N THR A 20 -7.99 -9.39 -1.88
CA THR A 20 -8.39 -8.04 -2.32
C THR A 20 -9.89 -7.80 -2.08
N LEU A 21 -10.21 -6.80 -1.25
CA LEU A 21 -11.57 -6.30 -1.06
C LEU A 21 -11.70 -4.92 -1.70
N VAL A 22 -12.65 -4.76 -2.63
CA VAL A 22 -12.95 -3.47 -3.25
C VAL A 22 -14.26 -2.93 -2.68
N VAL A 23 -14.17 -1.86 -1.90
CA VAL A 23 -15.34 -1.15 -1.34
C VAL A 23 -15.51 0.18 -2.08
N LYS A 24 -16.70 0.41 -2.64
CA LYS A 24 -17.03 1.66 -3.35
C LYS A 24 -18.09 2.43 -2.57
N LYS A 25 -17.79 3.68 -2.22
CA LYS A 25 -18.72 4.61 -1.58
C LYS A 25 -18.55 5.99 -2.18
N LYS A 26 -19.65 6.73 -2.37
CA LYS A 26 -19.59 8.12 -2.87
C LYS A 26 -19.10 9.03 -1.76
N GLY A 27 -18.19 9.95 -2.07
CA GLY A 27 -17.69 10.97 -1.13
C GLY A 27 -16.61 10.48 -0.16
N VAL A 28 -15.99 9.32 -0.41
CA VAL A 28 -14.77 8.89 0.30
C VAL A 28 -13.56 8.97 -0.64
N PRO A 29 -12.36 9.30 -0.13
CA PRO A 29 -11.15 9.32 -0.94
C PRO A 29 -10.73 7.90 -1.35
N ASP A 30 -10.05 7.80 -2.49
CA ASP A 30 -9.45 6.55 -2.95
C ASP A 30 -8.26 6.20 -2.04
N LEU A 31 -8.48 5.22 -1.16
CA LEU A 31 -7.47 4.72 -0.24
C LEU A 31 -7.25 3.22 -0.48
N THR A 32 -5.99 2.83 -0.68
CA THR A 32 -5.59 1.43 -0.65
C THR A 32 -4.91 1.17 0.69
N MET A 33 -5.47 0.23 1.46
CA MET A 33 -4.92 -0.23 2.72
C MET A 33 -4.56 -1.70 2.59
N VAL A 34 -3.34 -2.06 2.97
CA VAL A 34 -2.88 -3.45 3.02
C VAL A 34 -2.76 -3.84 4.48
N ASP A 35 -3.53 -4.84 4.89
CA ASP A 35 -3.35 -5.49 6.18
C ASP A 35 -2.30 -6.59 6.06
N LEU A 36 -1.32 -6.59 6.95
CA LEU A 36 -0.17 -7.49 6.91
C LEU A 36 -0.24 -8.51 8.05
N PRO A 37 0.37 -9.70 7.90
CA PRO A 37 0.40 -10.69 8.97
C PRO A 37 0.98 -10.11 10.26
N GLY A 38 0.38 -10.45 11.40
CA GLY A 38 0.86 -10.02 12.71
C GLY A 38 2.25 -10.57 12.99
N ILE A 39 3.16 -9.73 13.50
CA ILE A 39 4.52 -10.16 13.82
C ILE A 39 4.48 -11.07 15.06
N THR A 40 4.93 -12.32 14.91
CA THR A 40 5.07 -13.28 16.01
C THR A 40 6.54 -13.45 16.39
N ARG A 41 6.83 -13.59 17.69
CA ARG A 41 8.21 -13.81 18.18
C ARG A 41 8.59 -15.28 18.28
N VAL A 42 7.60 -16.17 18.38
CA VAL A 42 7.79 -17.61 18.61
C VAL A 42 6.76 -18.35 17.76
N ALA A 43 7.21 -19.41 17.08
CA ALA A 43 6.31 -20.33 16.39
C ALA A 43 5.46 -21.06 17.44
N ILE A 44 4.14 -21.05 17.25
CA ILE A 44 3.22 -21.85 18.09
C ILE A 44 3.02 -23.20 17.40
N CYS A 45 2.80 -24.28 18.17
CA CYS A 45 2.63 -25.64 17.67
C CYS A 45 1.79 -25.70 16.37
N ASP A 46 2.31 -26.44 15.38
CA ASP A 46 1.84 -26.57 13.98
C ASP A 46 2.24 -25.44 13.01
N GLN A 47 3.14 -24.53 13.40
CA GLN A 47 3.75 -23.55 12.47
C GLN A 47 5.16 -23.98 12.05
N PRO A 48 5.59 -23.63 10.82
CA PRO A 48 6.98 -23.79 10.40
C PRO A 48 7.95 -23.04 11.33
N GLU A 49 9.16 -23.57 11.53
CA GLU A 49 10.19 -22.92 12.36
C GLU A 49 10.60 -21.54 11.82
N ASP A 50 10.52 -21.35 10.50
CA ASP A 50 10.88 -20.13 9.78
C ASP A 50 9.70 -19.13 9.64
N ILE A 51 8.55 -19.38 10.30
CA ILE A 51 7.34 -18.55 10.17
C ILE A 51 7.59 -17.05 10.43
N CYS A 52 8.45 -16.75 11.41
CA CYS A 52 8.83 -15.38 11.74
C CYS A 52 9.57 -14.71 10.58
N GLU A 53 10.48 -15.43 9.92
CA GLU A 53 11.23 -14.93 8.77
C GLU A 53 10.33 -14.74 7.56
N GLN A 54 9.40 -15.68 7.32
CA GLN A 54 8.41 -15.56 6.25
C GLN A 54 7.51 -14.34 6.43
N ILE A 55 6.96 -14.13 7.63
CA ILE A 55 6.16 -12.94 7.98
C ILE A 55 6.98 -11.67 7.78
N CYS A 56 8.21 -11.64 8.29
CA CYS A 56 9.08 -10.49 8.13
C CYS A 56 9.37 -10.20 6.65
N SER A 57 9.62 -11.23 5.83
CA SER A 57 9.84 -11.08 4.39
C SER A 57 8.63 -10.48 3.70
N ILE A 58 7.41 -10.93 4.04
CA ILE A 58 6.17 -10.39 3.46
C ILE A 58 6.01 -8.92 3.85
N ILE A 59 6.16 -8.59 5.13
CA ILE A 59 6.03 -7.20 5.59
C ILE A 59 7.05 -6.30 4.87
N MET A 60 8.31 -6.73 4.77
CA MET A 60 9.37 -5.98 4.09
C MET A 60 9.03 -5.70 2.63
N GLU A 61 8.40 -6.63 1.91
CA GLU A 61 7.96 -6.41 0.52
C GLU A 61 7.00 -5.21 0.40
N TYR A 62 6.09 -5.04 1.35
CA TYR A 62 5.12 -3.96 1.35
C TYR A 62 5.64 -2.63 1.90
N ILE A 63 6.56 -2.65 2.86
CA ILE A 63 7.07 -1.41 3.50
C ILE A 63 8.34 -0.85 2.83
N THR A 64 9.03 -1.63 2.00
CA THR A 64 10.26 -1.19 1.31
C THR A 64 10.02 -0.08 0.28
N PRO A 65 8.98 -0.13 -0.57
CA PRO A 65 8.70 0.95 -1.53
C PRO A 65 8.52 2.30 -0.83
N GLU A 66 9.21 3.34 -1.32
CA GLU A 66 9.17 4.68 -0.74
C GLU A 66 7.79 5.35 -0.86
N GLU A 67 6.98 4.89 -1.82
CA GLU A 67 5.61 5.36 -2.01
C GLU A 67 4.60 4.77 -0.99
N SER A 68 5.04 3.84 -0.13
CA SER A 68 4.20 3.24 0.91
C SER A 68 4.20 4.05 2.21
N ILE A 69 3.01 4.34 2.75
CA ILE A 69 2.85 4.89 4.10
C ILE A 69 2.90 3.74 5.09
N ILE A 70 3.75 3.82 6.10
CA ILE A 70 3.87 2.82 7.15
C ILE A 70 3.03 3.26 8.34
N LEU A 71 2.02 2.46 8.69
CA LEU A 71 1.23 2.65 9.90
C LEU A 71 1.72 1.70 11.00
N ASN A 72 2.57 2.19 11.89
CA ASN A 72 3.08 1.39 12.99
C ASN A 72 2.08 1.36 14.14
N VAL A 73 1.38 0.24 14.31
CA VAL A 73 0.49 0.03 15.44
C VAL A 73 1.30 -0.41 16.67
N LEU A 74 1.29 0.43 17.69
CA LEU A 74 1.96 0.23 18.97
C LEU A 74 0.91 0.04 20.07
N SER A 75 1.28 -0.67 21.12
CA SER A 75 0.45 -0.78 22.32
C SER A 75 1.06 0.06 23.43
N ALA A 76 0.24 0.84 24.12
CA ALA A 76 0.66 1.65 25.26
C ALA A 76 1.22 0.80 26.42
N THR A 77 0.84 -0.48 26.49
CA THR A 77 1.25 -1.41 27.56
C THR A 77 2.69 -1.90 27.44
N ILE A 78 3.38 -1.60 26.34
CA ILE A 78 4.75 -2.05 26.10
C ILE A 78 5.62 -0.86 25.67
N ASP A 79 6.92 -0.96 25.88
CA ASP A 79 7.85 0.08 25.46
C ASP A 79 8.03 0.08 23.94
N PHE A 80 7.80 1.24 23.33
CA PHE A 80 7.82 1.41 21.87
C PHE A 80 9.13 0.96 21.22
N PRO A 81 10.33 1.24 21.76
CA PRO A 81 11.58 0.81 21.16
C PRO A 81 11.74 -0.72 21.05
N THR A 82 11.03 -1.48 21.89
CA THR A 82 11.08 -2.95 21.89
C THR A 82 10.21 -3.59 20.80
N ASN A 83 9.33 -2.80 20.17
CA ASN A 83 8.40 -3.30 19.18
C ASN A 83 9.12 -3.65 17.86
N GLN A 84 8.83 -4.83 17.30
CA GLN A 84 9.41 -5.27 16.04
C GLN A 84 8.97 -4.40 14.86
N SER A 85 7.74 -3.87 14.85
CA SER A 85 7.27 -3.00 13.76
C SER A 85 8.13 -1.74 13.65
N VAL A 86 8.50 -1.12 14.79
CA VAL A 86 9.42 0.02 14.85
C VAL A 86 10.81 -0.35 14.32
N ARG A 87 11.34 -1.51 14.71
CA ARG A 87 12.64 -1.98 14.23
C ARG A 87 12.65 -2.22 12.73
N MET A 88 11.55 -2.73 12.17
CA MET A 88 11.41 -2.99 10.74
C MET A 88 11.23 -1.69 9.95
N SER A 89 10.33 -0.80 10.38
CA SER A 89 10.10 0.47 9.69
C SER A 89 11.37 1.33 9.64
N ARG A 90 12.16 1.38 10.73
CA ARG A 90 13.44 2.11 10.77
C ARG A 90 14.49 1.58 9.78
N LYS A 91 14.40 0.33 9.32
CA LYS A 91 15.31 -0.19 8.28
C LYS A 91 15.07 0.47 6.93
N VAL A 92 13.82 0.85 6.64
CA VAL A 92 13.37 1.37 5.33
C VAL A 92 12.94 2.84 5.37
N ASP A 93 12.81 3.42 6.57
CA ASP A 93 12.42 4.81 6.81
C ASP A 93 13.09 5.31 8.11
N LYS A 94 14.36 5.72 8.02
CA LYS A 94 15.17 6.12 9.18
C LYS A 94 14.76 7.47 9.77
N THR A 95 14.29 8.39 8.93
CA THR A 95 13.84 9.74 9.31
C THR A 95 12.36 9.77 9.69
N GLY A 96 11.61 8.71 9.35
CA GLY A 96 10.19 8.59 9.67
C GLY A 96 9.31 9.48 8.78
N GLU A 97 9.77 9.79 7.57
CA GLU A 97 9.09 10.70 6.63
C GLU A 97 7.76 10.15 6.10
N ARG A 98 7.60 8.83 6.15
CA ARG A 98 6.41 8.11 5.69
C ARG A 98 5.87 7.14 6.74
N THR A 99 6.37 7.19 7.97
CA THR A 99 5.93 6.36 9.09
C THR A 99 5.10 7.18 10.07
N LEU A 100 3.88 6.73 10.36
CA LEU A 100 2.99 7.24 11.40
C LEU A 100 2.83 6.19 12.50
N ALA A 101 2.96 6.58 13.76
CA ALA A 101 2.73 5.67 14.89
C ALA A 101 1.29 5.81 15.41
N VAL A 102 0.59 4.68 15.55
CA VAL A 102 -0.74 4.61 16.17
C VAL A 102 -0.64 3.87 17.48
N VAL A 103 -0.87 4.55 18.58
CA VAL A 103 -0.79 3.96 19.92
C VAL A 103 -2.19 3.52 20.35
N THR A 104 -2.32 2.22 20.63
CA THR A 104 -3.57 1.56 21.04
C THR A 104 -3.50 1.12 22.50
N LYS A 105 -4.66 0.72 23.06
CA LYS A 105 -4.80 0.30 24.47
C LYS A 105 -4.37 1.38 25.48
N VAL A 106 -4.56 2.65 25.11
CA VAL A 106 -4.18 3.80 25.93
C VAL A 106 -5.04 3.93 27.19
N ASP A 107 -6.22 3.33 27.17
CA ASP A 107 -7.13 3.14 28.29
C ASP A 107 -6.59 2.13 29.33
N VAL A 108 -5.75 1.19 28.91
CA VAL A 108 -5.18 0.14 29.78
C VAL A 108 -3.88 0.61 30.44
N ALA A 109 -3.07 1.41 29.74
CA ALA A 109 -1.79 1.91 30.23
C ALA A 109 -1.61 3.39 29.89
N PRO A 110 -2.33 4.30 30.58
CA PRO A 110 -2.21 5.74 30.36
C PRO A 110 -0.95 6.36 30.97
N GLU A 111 -0.31 5.70 31.93
CA GLU A 111 0.85 6.20 32.65
C GLU A 111 2.09 6.34 31.75
N GLY A 112 2.74 7.50 31.79
CA GLY A 112 3.94 7.78 31.00
C GLY A 112 3.68 7.96 29.50
N LEU A 113 2.44 7.82 29.03
CA LEU A 113 2.13 7.85 27.60
C LEU A 113 2.39 9.23 27.00
N LEU A 114 2.01 10.31 27.70
CA LEU A 114 2.22 11.68 27.25
C LEU A 114 3.70 11.94 27.00
N GLU A 115 4.54 11.55 27.95
CA GLU A 115 5.99 11.70 27.87
C GLU A 115 6.55 10.92 26.68
N LYS A 116 6.14 9.65 26.51
CA LYS A 116 6.59 8.79 25.39
C LYS A 116 6.25 9.39 24.02
N VAL A 117 5.04 9.94 23.84
CA VAL A 117 4.60 10.49 22.55
C VAL A 117 5.16 11.89 22.28
N THR A 118 5.35 12.71 23.31
CA THR A 118 5.91 14.06 23.18
C THR A 118 7.43 14.05 23.00
N ALA A 119 8.15 13.17 23.72
CA ALA A 119 9.59 12.99 23.56
C ALA A 119 9.98 12.31 22.24
N ASN A 120 9.00 11.72 21.54
CA ASN A 120 9.20 10.98 20.31
C ASN A 120 10.24 9.85 20.48
N ASP A 121 10.02 8.99 21.47
CA ASP A 121 10.95 7.92 21.89
C ASP A 121 11.45 7.04 20.73
N VAL A 122 10.64 6.86 19.69
CA VAL A 122 10.98 6.03 18.53
C VAL A 122 11.28 6.82 17.25
N ASN A 123 11.50 8.14 17.35
CA ASN A 123 11.90 9.03 16.24
C ASN A 123 11.06 8.84 14.98
N ILE A 124 9.75 9.07 15.09
CA ILE A 124 8.76 8.91 14.03
C ILE A 124 8.43 10.31 13.49
N GLY A 125 8.77 10.55 12.23
CA GLY A 125 8.67 11.87 11.59
C GLY A 125 7.24 12.37 11.39
N LEU A 126 6.27 11.48 11.10
CA LEU A 126 4.85 11.87 11.02
C LEU A 126 4.16 11.95 12.39
N GLY A 127 4.88 11.62 13.47
CA GLY A 127 4.40 11.69 14.85
C GLY A 127 3.53 10.51 15.28
N TYR A 128 2.69 10.76 16.29
CA TYR A 128 1.86 9.76 16.95
C TYR A 128 0.38 10.14 16.91
N VAL A 129 -0.48 9.13 16.88
CA VAL A 129 -1.91 9.25 17.18
C VAL A 129 -2.33 8.18 18.18
N CYS A 130 -2.86 8.59 19.32
CA CYS A 130 -3.39 7.72 20.36
C CYS A 130 -4.87 7.43 20.11
N VAL A 131 -5.26 6.17 20.17
CA VAL A 131 -6.64 5.73 19.90
C VAL A 131 -7.11 4.72 20.93
N ARG A 132 -8.43 4.72 21.19
CA ARG A 132 -9.12 3.68 21.93
C ARG A 132 -9.85 2.78 20.94
N ASN A 133 -9.55 1.49 20.99
CA ASN A 133 -10.26 0.51 20.15
C ASN A 133 -11.61 0.15 20.78
N LYS A 134 -12.49 -0.41 19.97
CA LYS A 134 -13.73 -1.06 20.42
C LYS A 134 -13.39 -2.18 21.42
N ILE A 135 -14.10 -2.26 22.54
CA ILE A 135 -13.89 -3.29 23.57
C ILE A 135 -15.15 -4.15 23.70
N GLY A 136 -15.01 -5.47 23.77
CA GLY A 136 -16.13 -6.40 23.91
C GLY A 136 -17.21 -6.23 22.83
N GLU A 137 -18.47 -6.15 23.28
CA GLU A 137 -19.66 -6.10 22.42
C GLU A 137 -20.19 -4.67 22.19
N GLU A 138 -19.40 -3.63 22.47
CA GLU A 138 -19.80 -2.22 22.20
C GLU A 138 -20.33 -2.03 20.77
N LEU A 139 -21.23 -1.09 20.55
CA LEU A 139 -21.51 -0.61 19.19
C LEU A 139 -20.40 0.36 18.73
N TYR A 140 -20.26 0.57 17.42
CA TYR A 140 -19.26 1.51 16.90
C TYR A 140 -19.47 2.94 17.42
N GLU A 141 -20.73 3.37 17.57
CA GLU A 141 -21.07 4.68 18.12
C GLU A 141 -20.74 4.79 19.61
N GLU A 142 -20.99 3.73 20.38
CA GLU A 142 -20.63 3.66 21.80
C GLU A 142 -19.11 3.73 21.98
N ALA A 143 -18.35 2.96 21.18
CA ALA A 143 -16.89 2.98 21.21
C ALA A 143 -16.33 4.36 20.86
N ARG A 144 -16.96 5.08 19.92
CA ARG A 144 -16.59 6.47 19.56
C ARG A 144 -16.88 7.46 20.67
N ASN A 145 -18.04 7.36 21.32
CA ASN A 145 -18.40 8.21 22.44
C ASN A 145 -17.48 7.95 23.65
N ALA A 146 -17.16 6.69 23.93
CA ALA A 146 -16.24 6.32 24.99
C ALA A 146 -14.80 6.80 24.70
N GLU A 147 -14.32 6.73 23.45
CA GLU A 147 -13.04 7.32 23.05
C GLU A 147 -13.01 8.84 23.30
N ALA A 148 -14.05 9.56 22.88
CA ALA A 148 -14.13 11.01 23.08
C ALA A 148 -14.11 11.37 24.57
N GLN A 149 -14.89 10.66 25.40
CA GLN A 149 -14.91 10.87 26.85
C GLN A 149 -13.57 10.55 27.51
N LEU A 150 -12.88 9.50 27.05
CA LEU A 150 -11.56 9.12 27.56
C LEU A 150 -10.57 10.27 27.40
N PHE A 151 -10.44 10.80 26.18
CA PHE A 151 -9.49 11.89 25.90
C PHE A 151 -9.97 13.26 26.37
N GLU A 152 -11.22 13.42 26.79
CA GLU A 152 -11.72 14.65 27.40
C GLU A 152 -11.53 14.67 28.92
N ARG A 153 -11.83 13.56 29.60
CA ARG A 153 -12.00 13.54 31.06
C ARG A 153 -10.88 12.83 31.81
N HIS A 154 -10.15 11.91 31.18
CA HIS A 154 -9.15 11.11 31.88
C HIS A 154 -7.98 12.00 32.35
N PRO A 155 -7.56 11.99 33.64
CA PRO A 155 -6.60 12.95 34.20
C PRO A 155 -5.24 13.03 33.50
N LEU A 156 -4.78 11.92 32.93
CA LEU A 156 -3.52 11.82 32.18
C LEU A 156 -3.72 12.06 30.68
N LEU A 157 -4.62 11.30 30.05
CA LEU A 157 -4.84 11.34 28.59
C LEU A 157 -5.45 12.64 28.09
N SER A 158 -6.19 13.39 28.92
CA SER A 158 -6.75 14.68 28.53
C SER A 158 -5.70 15.77 28.29
N LYS A 159 -4.48 15.57 28.80
CA LYS A 159 -3.34 16.46 28.61
C LYS A 159 -2.62 16.24 27.27
N ILE A 160 -2.88 15.12 26.58
CA ILE A 160 -2.33 14.87 25.25
C ILE A 160 -3.00 15.83 24.26
N ASP A 161 -2.19 16.40 23.37
CA ASP A 161 -2.66 17.34 22.36
C ASP A 161 -3.80 16.73 21.51
N LYS A 162 -4.85 17.52 21.26
CA LYS A 162 -6.05 17.04 20.55
C LYS A 162 -5.76 16.64 19.11
N SER A 163 -4.68 17.15 18.50
CA SER A 163 -4.20 16.74 17.18
C SER A 163 -3.47 15.38 17.19
N MET A 164 -3.28 14.77 18.36
CA MET A 164 -2.59 13.50 18.55
C MET A 164 -3.50 12.41 19.13
N VAL A 165 -4.80 12.64 19.25
CA VAL A 165 -5.72 11.66 19.87
C VAL A 165 -6.95 11.48 19.02
N SER A 166 -7.60 10.32 19.17
CA SER A 166 -8.84 9.90 18.52
C SER A 166 -8.70 9.38 17.09
N VAL A 167 -9.62 8.48 16.71
CA VAL A 167 -9.66 7.94 15.36
C VAL A 167 -10.08 8.96 14.29
N PRO A 168 -11.00 9.93 14.53
CA PRO A 168 -11.25 10.98 13.55
C PRO A 168 -10.00 11.76 13.14
N VAL A 169 -9.13 12.08 14.11
CA VAL A 169 -7.85 12.75 13.86
C VAL A 169 -6.89 11.83 13.09
N LEU A 170 -6.84 10.53 13.45
CA LEU A 170 -6.08 9.54 12.69
C LEU A 170 -6.51 9.52 11.21
N ALA A 171 -7.81 9.44 10.95
CA ALA A 171 -8.36 9.40 9.59
C ALA A 171 -8.01 10.68 8.81
N GLN A 172 -8.15 11.85 9.43
CA GLN A 172 -7.78 13.13 8.81
C GLN A 172 -6.29 13.19 8.46
N LYS A 173 -5.41 12.81 9.40
CA LYS A 173 -3.96 12.76 9.17
C LYS A 173 -3.61 11.82 8.03
N LEU A 174 -4.18 10.61 7.98
CA LEU A 174 -3.91 9.64 6.92
C LEU A 174 -4.27 10.20 5.54
N VAL A 175 -5.42 10.88 5.41
CA VAL A 175 -5.82 11.53 4.15
C VAL A 175 -4.84 12.63 3.75
N MET A 176 -4.40 13.47 4.69
CA MET A 176 -3.43 14.53 4.42
C MET A 176 -2.06 13.99 4.01
N ILE A 177 -1.57 12.96 4.72
CA ILE A 177 -0.29 12.30 4.41
C ILE A 177 -0.37 11.68 3.01
N GLN A 178 -1.46 10.97 2.70
CA GLN A 178 -1.67 10.36 1.40
C GLN A 178 -1.71 11.40 0.27
N ALA A 179 -2.44 12.49 0.45
CA ALA A 179 -2.49 13.58 -0.53
C ALA A 179 -1.10 14.21 -0.76
N GLY A 180 -0.32 14.40 0.31
CA GLY A 180 1.05 14.89 0.24
C GLY A 180 1.99 13.94 -0.51
N MET A 181 1.91 12.64 -0.23
CA MET A 181 2.69 11.60 -0.91
C MET A 181 2.36 11.52 -2.40
N ILE A 182 1.07 11.56 -2.76
CA ILE A 182 0.63 11.58 -4.16
C ILE A 182 1.20 12.82 -4.87
N SER A 183 1.09 14.00 -4.25
CA SER A 183 1.59 15.25 -4.84
C SER A 183 3.11 15.22 -5.08
N LYS A 184 3.88 14.62 -4.17
CA LYS A 184 5.34 14.47 -4.29
C LYS A 184 5.76 13.44 -5.34
N SER A 185 5.01 12.34 -5.46
CA SER A 185 5.35 11.22 -6.36
C SER A 185 4.89 11.44 -7.81
N LEU A 186 3.82 12.20 -8.03
CA LEU A 186 3.24 12.45 -9.36
C LEU A 186 4.25 12.95 -10.41
N PRO A 187 5.12 13.94 -10.14
CA PRO A 187 6.10 14.39 -11.13
C PRO A 187 7.06 13.28 -11.58
N GLY A 188 7.53 12.46 -10.64
CA GLY A 188 8.42 11.33 -10.90
C GLY A 188 7.72 10.22 -11.70
N ILE A 189 6.46 9.94 -11.39
CA ILE A 189 5.63 8.98 -12.14
C ILE A 189 5.43 9.46 -13.57
N ILE A 190 5.06 10.73 -13.77
CA ILE A 190 4.90 11.31 -15.11
C ILE A 190 6.20 11.21 -15.92
N LYS A 191 7.35 11.49 -15.29
CA LYS A 191 8.66 11.34 -15.93
C LYS A 191 8.92 9.88 -16.33
N LYS A 192 8.75 8.92 -15.42
CA LYS A 192 8.91 7.48 -15.71
C LYS A 192 8.00 7.01 -16.85
N ILE A 193 6.77 7.51 -16.93
CA ILE A 193 5.84 7.19 -18.03
C ILE A 193 6.35 7.76 -19.36
N LYS A 194 6.79 9.02 -19.38
CA LYS A 194 7.34 9.66 -20.58
C LYS A 194 8.60 8.96 -21.09
N ASP A 195 9.51 8.61 -20.18
CA ASP A 195 10.75 7.92 -20.51
C ASP A 195 10.44 6.54 -21.14
N ARG A 196 9.52 5.76 -20.53
CA ARG A 196 9.09 4.47 -21.08
C ARG A 196 8.36 4.58 -22.42
N LEU A 197 7.60 5.65 -22.64
CA LEU A 197 6.94 5.90 -23.92
C LEU A 197 7.97 6.18 -25.02
N ALA A 198 8.94 7.04 -24.75
CA ALA A 198 10.02 7.35 -25.68
C ALA A 198 10.85 6.10 -26.04
N ASP A 199 11.15 5.25 -25.06
CA ASP A 199 11.83 3.98 -25.29
C ASP A 199 11.03 3.04 -26.20
N ALA A 200 9.72 2.92 -25.95
CA ALA A 200 8.83 2.08 -26.75
C ALA A 200 8.73 2.59 -28.20
N GLU A 201 8.62 3.91 -28.40
CA GLU A 201 8.61 4.56 -29.72
C GLU A 201 9.94 4.33 -30.46
N ALA A 202 11.08 4.44 -29.78
CA ALA A 202 12.39 4.19 -30.36
C ALA A 202 12.59 2.71 -30.76
N VAL A 203 12.04 1.76 -29.99
CA VAL A 203 12.02 0.33 -30.36
C VAL A 203 11.11 0.08 -31.58
N GLY A 204 9.96 0.74 -31.65
CA GLY A 204 9.06 0.69 -32.79
C GLY A 204 9.71 1.20 -34.08
N PHE A 205 10.42 2.33 -34.00
CA PHE A 205 11.13 2.92 -35.14
C PHE A 205 12.29 2.04 -35.64
N ARG A 206 13.06 1.41 -34.74
CA ARG A 206 14.10 0.42 -35.10
C ARG A 206 13.52 -0.81 -35.79
N ARG A 207 12.36 -1.30 -35.35
CA ARG A 207 11.67 -2.42 -36.02
C ARG A 207 11.18 -2.04 -37.42
N ALA A 208 10.57 -0.85 -37.58
CA ALA A 208 10.08 -0.36 -38.87
C ALA A 208 11.19 -0.04 -39.89
N SER A 209 12.39 0.32 -39.43
CA SER A 209 13.56 0.55 -40.31
C SER A 209 14.30 -0.73 -40.68
N SER A 210 14.08 -1.83 -39.96
CA SER A 210 14.67 -3.15 -40.22
C SER A 210 13.85 -4.05 -41.15
N THR A 211 12.61 -3.70 -41.49
CA THR A 211 11.80 -4.45 -42.45
C THR A 211 12.38 -4.33 -43.87
N PRO A 212 12.75 -5.44 -44.54
CA PRO A 212 13.28 -5.41 -45.90
C PRO A 212 12.26 -4.81 -46.86
N ARG A 213 12.69 -3.92 -47.78
CA ARG A 213 11.83 -3.46 -48.87
C ARG A 213 11.31 -4.68 -49.66
N PRO A 214 10.01 -4.74 -50.00
CA PRO A 214 9.51 -5.81 -50.86
C PRO A 214 10.27 -5.79 -52.19
N LYS A 215 10.73 -6.97 -52.63
CA LYS A 215 11.44 -7.13 -53.90
C LYS A 215 10.56 -6.55 -55.03
N PRO A 216 11.14 -5.80 -55.99
CA PRO A 216 10.38 -5.34 -57.15
C PRO A 216 9.70 -6.53 -57.83
N LEU A 217 8.43 -6.37 -58.18
CA LEU A 217 7.71 -7.36 -58.97
C LEU A 217 8.51 -7.63 -60.26
N PRO A 218 8.69 -8.91 -60.66
CA PRO A 218 9.41 -9.22 -61.88
C PRO A 218 8.69 -8.56 -63.06
N GLN A 219 9.42 -7.76 -63.83
CA GLN A 219 8.91 -7.23 -65.10
C GLN A 219 8.63 -8.43 -66.00
N SER A 220 7.36 -8.66 -66.33
CA SER A 220 6.95 -9.68 -67.29
C SER A 220 7.49 -9.28 -68.67
N SER A 221 8.66 -9.80 -69.01
CA SER A 221 9.13 -9.87 -70.38
C SER A 221 8.36 -11.00 -71.06
N GLY A 222 7.54 -10.63 -72.05
CA GLY A 222 6.96 -11.57 -73.01
C GLY A 222 5.52 -11.99 -72.72
N PHE A 223 4.57 -11.18 -73.18
CA PHE A 223 3.34 -11.73 -73.74
C PHE A 223 3.34 -11.45 -75.24
N SER A 224 3.54 -12.53 -75.99
CA SER A 224 3.39 -12.61 -77.43
C SER A 224 1.97 -12.24 -77.86
N ALA A 225 1.91 -11.64 -79.04
CA ALA A 225 0.75 -11.16 -79.76
C ALA A 225 -0.50 -12.06 -79.67
N TRP A 226 -1.64 -11.42 -79.37
CA TRP A 226 -2.96 -11.94 -79.70
C TRP A 226 -3.31 -11.62 -81.17
N PRO A 227 -3.85 -12.56 -81.97
CA PRO A 227 -4.25 -12.26 -83.32
C PRO A 227 -5.57 -11.50 -83.36
N ARG A 228 -5.60 -10.44 -84.19
CA ARG A 228 -6.83 -9.73 -84.56
C ARG A 228 -7.71 -10.64 -85.41
N SER A 229 -8.94 -10.92 -84.96
CA SER A 229 -10.00 -11.36 -85.88
C SER A 229 -11.38 -10.77 -85.54
N ARG A 230 -11.77 -9.88 -86.44
CA ARG A 230 -13.10 -9.67 -87.03
C ARG A 230 -14.26 -9.13 -86.18
N ARG A 231 -14.60 -7.88 -86.54
CA ARG A 231 -15.93 -7.24 -86.52
C ARG A 231 -17.08 -8.24 -86.74
N ARG A 232 -18.17 -8.05 -85.99
CA ARG A 232 -19.55 -8.02 -86.51
C ARG A 232 -20.42 -7.13 -85.62
N ARG A 233 -21.02 -6.12 -86.25
CA ARG A 233 -22.19 -5.36 -85.77
C ARG A 233 -23.43 -6.23 -85.91
N PHE A 234 -24.40 -6.09 -85.02
CA PHE A 234 -25.85 -6.11 -85.24
C PHE A 234 -26.46 -5.45 -83.98
N SER A 235 -27.00 -4.22 -84.11
CA SER A 235 -28.42 -3.88 -84.33
C SER A 235 -29.19 -3.84 -83.03
#